data_AF-A0A832UN89-F1
#
_entry.id   AF-A0A832UN89-F1
#
_cell.length_a   1.000
_cell.length_b   1.000
_cell.length_c   1.000
_cell.angle_alpha   90.00
_cell.angle_beta   90.00
_cell.angle_gamma   90.00
#
_symmetry.space_group_name_H-M   'P 1'
#
loop_
_entity.id
_entity.type
_entity.pdbx_description
1 polymer ?
#
loop_
_entity_poly.entity_id
_entity_poly.type
_entity_poly.pdbx_seq_one_letter_code
_entity_poly.pdbx_strand_id
1 'polypeptide(L)'
;MKNYAAKILLIGSITAFGIFILDALLPLGIADGMLYVVLVLLGMMARNRKLIIIAAIVSSVLNLLGYFFSPPGGELVNAIANRILAFVTIWMTAILCLLKNKADETLQTARNFLETSVEDRTAKLQEVNQRLKEVNQRLNSEADSAKLVKAIAIASNETRAINDTLYFGIERVCKFAGWPLGHLYLAAEKPDSGLVPTEIWYVGDPGKFDVFQKITK
;
A
#
# COMPACT_ATOMS: atom_id res chain seq x y z
N MET A 1 27.63 9.03 14.61
CA MET A 1 27.14 9.67 15.85
C MET A 1 28.23 10.28 16.73
N LYS A 2 29.37 9.59 16.99
CA LYS A 2 30.47 10.11 17.86
C LYS A 2 31.01 11.49 17.45
N ASN A 3 31.19 11.71 16.15
CA ASN A 3 31.67 13.00 15.61
C ASN A 3 30.65 14.14 15.75
N TYR A 4 29.35 13.84 15.81
CA TYR A 4 28.30 14.86 15.96
C TYR A 4 28.23 15.37 17.40
N ALA A 5 28.27 14.46 18.37
CA ALA A 5 28.32 14.84 19.79
C ALA A 5 29.58 15.64 20.13
N ALA A 6 30.74 15.25 19.58
CA ALA A 6 32.00 15.98 19.75
C ALA A 6 31.95 17.40 19.17
N LYS A 7 31.32 17.59 18.00
CA LYS A 7 31.10 18.92 17.42
C LYS A 7 30.20 19.79 18.29
N ILE A 8 29.10 19.24 18.82
CA ILE A 8 28.20 19.98 19.70
C ILE A 8 28.90 20.36 21.01
N LEU A 9 29.73 19.48 21.57
CA LEU A 9 30.52 19.80 22.76
C LEU A 9 31.53 20.93 22.49
N LEU A 10 32.21 20.91 21.33
CA LEU A 10 33.10 22.00 20.93
C LEU A 10 32.35 23.32 20.78
N ILE A 11 31.23 23.32 20.05
CA ILE A 11 30.39 24.51 19.87
C ILE A 11 29.90 25.01 21.23
N GLY A 12 29.39 24.12 22.08
CA GLY A 12 28.93 24.45 23.42
C GLY A 12 30.03 25.05 24.29
N SER A 13 31.25 24.52 24.24
CA SER A 13 32.39 25.08 24.98
C SER A 13 32.76 26.48 24.50
N ILE A 14 32.78 26.71 23.18
CA ILE A 14 33.05 28.03 22.60
C ILE A 14 31.96 29.03 22.99
N THR A 15 30.69 28.62 22.87
CA THR A 15 29.54 29.45 23.26
C THR A 15 29.56 29.77 24.76
N ALA A 16 29.87 28.80 25.62
CA ALA A 16 29.95 29.01 27.06
C ALA A 16 31.03 30.02 27.42
N PHE A 17 32.21 29.90 26.81
CA PHE A 17 33.33 30.82 27.03
C PHE A 17 32.99 32.23 26.53
N GLY A 18 32.35 32.35 25.36
CA GLY A 18 31.92 33.64 24.82
C GLY A 18 30.88 34.33 25.71
N ILE A 19 29.89 33.60 26.22
CA ILE A 19 28.88 34.16 27.14
C ILE A 19 29.55 34.60 28.45
N PHE A 20 30.47 33.80 29.00
CA PHE A 20 31.18 34.16 30.23
C PHE A 20 32.04 35.43 30.07
N ILE A 21 32.71 35.60 28.92
CA ILE A 21 33.44 36.84 28.62
C ILE A 21 32.48 38.03 28.57
N LEU A 22 31.31 37.88 27.96
CA LEU A 22 30.30 38.94 27.95
C LEU A 22 29.82 39.29 29.37
N ASP A 23 29.54 38.28 30.20
CA ASP A 23 29.12 38.43 31.61
C ASP A 23 30.18 39.19 32.42
N ALA A 24 31.48 38.92 32.19
CA ALA A 24 32.59 39.62 32.82
C ALA A 24 32.79 41.07 32.34
N LEU A 25 32.21 41.46 31.20
CA LEU A 25 32.31 42.82 30.65
C LEU A 25 31.09 43.68 31.00
N LEU A 26 29.93 43.05 31.23
CA LEU A 26 28.68 43.73 31.52
C LEU A 26 28.58 44.11 33.01
N PRO A 27 28.17 45.35 33.34
CA PRO A 27 27.92 45.73 34.72
C PRO A 27 26.78 44.92 35.35
N LEU A 28 26.84 44.74 36.67
CA LEU A 28 25.78 44.06 37.41
C LEU A 28 24.41 44.72 37.16
N GLY A 29 23.35 43.91 37.12
CA GLY A 29 21.97 44.38 36.93
C GLY A 29 21.47 44.39 35.48
N ILE A 30 22.31 44.05 34.50
CA ILE A 30 21.85 43.70 33.14
C ILE A 30 21.34 42.25 33.13
N ALA A 31 20.37 41.94 32.28
CA ALA A 31 19.71 40.63 32.22
C ALA A 31 20.39 39.68 31.22
N ASP A 32 21.68 39.45 31.37
CA ASP A 32 22.55 38.67 30.48
C ASP A 32 22.55 37.17 30.79
N GLY A 33 22.28 36.78 32.04
CA GLY A 33 22.21 35.38 32.48
C GLY A 33 21.22 34.48 31.71
N MET A 34 20.23 35.06 31.01
CA MET A 34 19.33 34.30 30.14
C MET A 34 20.02 33.71 28.90
N LEU A 35 21.17 34.26 28.48
CA LEU A 35 21.91 33.76 27.31
C LEU A 35 22.44 32.33 27.51
N TYR A 36 22.65 31.91 28.76
CA TYR A 36 23.11 30.55 29.09
C TYR A 36 22.07 29.46 28.76
N VAL A 37 20.82 29.82 28.43
CA VAL A 37 19.81 28.89 27.91
C VAL A 37 20.26 28.23 26.60
N VAL A 38 21.06 28.93 25.79
CA VAL A 38 21.59 28.39 24.52
C VAL A 38 22.42 27.11 24.74
N LEU A 39 23.14 27.00 25.86
CA LEU A 39 23.90 25.79 26.19
C LEU A 39 22.99 24.57 26.43
N VAL A 40 21.85 24.79 27.09
CA VAL A 40 20.83 23.75 27.32
C VAL A 40 20.21 23.30 25.99
N LEU A 41 19.94 24.23 25.08
CA LEU A 41 19.42 23.95 23.75
C LEU A 41 20.43 23.18 22.88
N LEU A 42 21.73 23.48 22.98
CA LEU A 42 22.79 22.69 22.34
C LEU A 42 22.81 21.26 22.88
N GLY A 43 22.64 21.08 24.20
CA GLY A 43 22.45 19.76 24.81
C GLY A 43 21.25 18.99 24.23
N MET A 44 20.14 19.70 23.95
CA MET A 44 18.97 19.12 23.30
C MET A 44 19.25 18.72 21.84
N MET A 45 20.00 19.51 21.07
CA MET A 45 20.38 19.17 19.70
C MET A 45 21.22 17.89 19.61
N ALA A 46 22.00 17.59 20.65
CA ALA A 46 22.73 16.32 20.74
C ALA A 46 21.82 15.12 21.05
N ARG A 47 20.51 15.35 21.26
CA ARG A 47 19.48 14.35 21.59
C ARG A 47 19.88 13.44 22.76
N ASN A 48 20.66 13.99 23.70
CA ASN A 48 21.24 13.26 24.82
C ASN A 48 20.86 13.93 26.14
N ARG A 49 20.07 13.22 26.95
CA ARG A 49 19.58 13.71 28.25
C ARG A 49 20.71 14.11 29.21
N LYS A 50 21.83 13.39 29.19
CA LYS A 50 22.98 13.72 30.04
C LYS A 50 23.59 15.07 29.68
N LEU A 51 23.66 15.39 28.38
CA LEU A 51 24.21 16.65 27.91
C LEU A 51 23.32 17.84 28.27
N ILE A 52 21.99 17.67 28.23
CA ILE A 52 21.04 18.70 28.70
C ILE A 52 21.28 19.01 30.19
N ILE A 53 21.39 17.97 31.03
CA ILE A 53 21.59 18.14 32.48
C ILE A 53 22.95 18.78 32.79
N ILE A 54 24.02 18.28 32.16
CA ILE A 54 25.37 18.85 32.31
C ILE A 54 25.36 20.32 31.89
N ALA A 55 24.75 20.66 30.76
CA ALA A 55 24.64 22.03 30.30
C ALA A 55 23.88 22.92 31.29
N ALA A 56 22.76 22.46 31.85
CA ALA A 56 22.01 23.23 32.85
C ALA A 56 22.82 23.49 34.13
N ILE A 57 23.58 22.49 34.60
CA ILE A 57 24.47 22.63 35.75
C ILE A 57 25.60 23.62 35.44
N VAL A 58 26.28 23.45 34.30
CA VAL A 58 27.38 24.34 33.87
C VAL A 58 26.87 25.77 33.69
N SER A 59 25.72 25.97 33.04
CA SER A 59 25.05 27.26 32.90
C SER A 59 24.72 27.90 34.26
N SER A 60 24.24 27.11 35.23
CA SER A 60 23.94 27.61 36.58
C SER A 60 25.20 28.06 37.31
N VAL A 61 26.29 27.28 37.20
CA VAL A 61 27.59 27.61 37.81
C VAL A 61 28.20 28.85 37.15
N LEU A 62 28.20 28.93 35.82
CA LEU A 62 28.71 30.09 35.09
C LEU A 62 27.91 31.36 35.43
N ASN A 63 26.59 31.27 35.49
CA ASN A 63 25.72 32.39 35.90
C ASN A 63 25.98 32.84 37.35
N LEU A 64 26.34 31.92 38.26
CA LEU A 64 26.75 32.27 39.62
C LEU A 64 28.13 32.94 39.64
N LEU A 65 29.09 32.41 38.86
CA LEU A 65 30.43 32.98 38.75
C LEU A 65 30.40 34.38 38.13
N GLY A 66 29.51 34.65 37.17
CA GLY A 66 29.30 35.97 36.59
C GLY A 66 29.15 37.06 37.66
N TYR A 67 28.37 36.80 38.73
CA TYR A 67 28.19 37.77 39.83
C TYR A 67 29.51 38.22 40.48
N PHE A 68 30.52 37.34 40.57
CA PHE A 68 31.80 37.66 41.20
C PHE A 68 32.78 38.35 40.25
N PHE A 69 32.65 38.14 38.94
CA PHE A 69 33.59 38.64 37.93
C PHE A 69 33.08 39.89 37.18
N SER A 70 31.76 40.12 37.15
CA SER A 70 31.19 41.31 36.53
C SER A 70 31.61 42.58 37.27
N PRO A 71 31.95 43.67 36.56
CA PRO A 71 32.32 44.94 37.18
C PRO A 71 31.15 45.50 38.02
N PRO A 72 31.43 46.10 39.19
CA PRO A 72 30.41 46.70 40.02
C PRO A 72 29.68 47.80 39.24
N GLY A 73 28.37 47.65 39.12
CA GLY A 73 27.48 48.56 38.41
C GLY A 73 26.02 48.17 38.68
N GLY A 74 25.09 49.10 38.50
CA GLY A 74 23.65 48.84 38.71
C GLY A 74 23.22 48.62 40.17
N GLU A 75 21.92 48.48 40.37
CA GLU A 75 21.32 48.25 41.69
C GLU A 75 21.38 46.77 42.07
N LEU A 76 21.81 46.47 43.30
CA LEU A 76 21.93 45.11 43.84
C LEU A 76 20.63 44.30 43.73
N VAL A 77 19.48 44.95 43.89
CA VAL A 77 18.15 44.32 43.77
C VAL A 77 17.93 43.78 42.36
N ASN A 78 18.29 44.55 41.33
CA ASN A 78 18.15 44.14 39.93
C ASN A 78 19.10 42.99 39.58
N ALA A 79 20.32 43.01 40.13
CA ALA A 79 21.28 41.92 39.95
C ALA A 79 20.76 40.59 40.54
N ILE A 80 20.24 40.61 41.78
CA ILE A 80 19.69 39.41 42.42
C ILE A 80 18.45 38.91 41.65
N ALA A 81 17.53 39.81 41.27
CA ALA A 81 16.34 39.46 40.51
C ALA A 81 16.69 38.80 39.17
N ASN A 82 17.63 39.37 38.42
CA ASN A 82 18.06 38.82 37.14
C ASN A 82 18.72 37.45 37.27
N ARG A 83 19.49 37.20 38.34
CA ARG A 83 20.12 35.89 38.57
C ARG A 83 19.08 34.82 38.93
N ILE A 84 18.07 35.16 39.73
CA ILE A 84 16.94 34.26 40.02
C ILE A 84 16.17 33.95 38.74
N LEU A 85 15.84 34.96 37.94
CA LEU A 85 15.15 34.78 36.67
C LEU A 85 15.96 33.93 35.68
N ALA A 86 17.27 34.15 35.58
CA ALA A 86 18.18 33.33 34.78
C ALA A 86 18.18 31.87 35.25
N PHE A 87 18.23 31.62 36.56
CA PHE A 87 18.17 30.25 37.09
C PHE A 87 16.84 29.56 36.76
N VAL A 88 15.71 30.25 36.97
CA VAL A 88 14.38 29.73 36.65
C VAL A 88 14.26 29.42 35.16
N THR A 89 14.68 30.33 34.28
CA THR A 89 14.62 30.14 32.82
C THR A 89 15.50 29.00 32.32
N ILE A 90 16.73 28.86 32.85
CA ILE A 90 17.62 27.73 32.55
C ILE A 90 16.97 26.40 32.94
N TRP A 91 16.47 26.28 34.16
CA TRP A 91 15.88 25.02 34.65
C TRP A 91 14.53 24.70 34.01
N MET A 92 13.70 25.71 33.77
CA MET A 92 12.45 25.54 33.02
C MET A 92 12.73 25.03 31.61
N THR A 93 13.72 25.61 30.92
CA THR A 93 14.12 25.14 29.60
C THR A 93 14.69 23.73 29.63
N ALA A 94 15.53 23.41 30.62
CA ALA A 94 16.09 22.07 30.79
C ALA A 94 14.99 21.01 30.99
N ILE A 95 13.98 21.31 31.81
CA ILE A 95 12.83 20.43 32.03
C ILE A 95 12.06 20.22 30.71
N LEU A 96 11.76 21.28 29.97
CA LEU A 96 11.07 21.18 28.67
C LEU A 96 11.87 20.35 27.67
N CYS A 97 13.20 20.55 27.59
CA CYS A 97 14.08 19.76 26.73
C CYS A 97 14.10 18.27 27.12
N LEU A 98 14.09 17.94 28.41
CA LEU A 98 14.04 16.56 28.88
C LEU A 98 12.69 15.90 28.59
N LEU A 99 11.58 16.61 28.80
CA LEU A 99 10.23 16.14 28.46
C LEU A 99 10.11 15.87 26.95
N LYS A 100 10.61 16.79 26.12
CA LYS A 100 10.65 16.63 24.67
C LYS A 100 11.48 15.43 24.25
N ASN A 101 12.69 15.26 24.77
CA ASN A 101 13.53 14.10 24.45
C ASN A 101 12.85 12.77 24.81
N LYS A 102 12.10 12.72 25.91
CA LYS A 102 11.33 11.53 26.30
C LYS A 102 10.14 11.27 25.36
N ALA A 103 9.43 12.30 24.95
CA ALA A 103 8.36 12.20 23.96
C ALA A 103 8.90 11.70 22.61
N ASP A 104 10.03 12.25 22.17
CA ASP A 104 10.70 11.86 20.93
C ASP A 104 11.16 10.40 20.92
N GLU A 105 11.71 9.91 22.04
CA GLU A 105 12.08 8.49 22.19
C GLU A 105 10.85 7.58 22.11
N THR A 106 9.76 7.93 22.80
CA THR A 106 8.52 7.13 22.80
C THR A 106 7.88 7.09 21.41
N LEU A 107 7.84 8.23 20.72
CA LEU A 107 7.34 8.33 19.36
C LEU A 107 8.16 7.47 18.39
N GLN A 108 9.49 7.46 18.56
CA GLN A 108 10.37 6.67 17.70
C GLN A 108 10.16 5.16 17.92
N THR A 109 10.00 4.71 19.16
CA THR A 109 9.67 3.31 19.45
C THR A 109 8.30 2.92 18.87
N ALA A 110 7.28 3.77 19.03
CA ALA A 110 5.96 3.53 18.46
C ALA A 110 5.98 3.47 16.93
N ARG A 111 6.72 4.38 16.27
CA ARG A 111 6.91 4.36 14.81
C ARG A 111 7.59 3.09 14.33
N ASN A 112 8.70 2.70 14.95
CA ASN A 112 9.42 1.49 14.56
C ASN A 112 8.53 0.24 14.70
N PHE A 113 7.75 0.16 15.78
CA PHE A 113 6.80 -0.93 15.97
C PHE A 113 5.69 -0.96 14.90
N LEU A 114 5.14 0.21 14.55
CA LEU A 114 4.16 0.34 13.47
C LEU A 114 4.76 -0.04 12.12
N GLU A 115 5.98 0.38 11.82
CA GLU A 115 6.68 0.06 10.58
C GLU A 115 6.86 -1.46 10.43
N THR A 116 7.36 -2.15 11.46
CA THR A 116 7.44 -3.62 11.46
C THR A 116 6.07 -4.29 11.28
N SER A 117 5.03 -3.76 11.93
CA SER A 117 3.66 -4.28 11.79
C SER A 117 3.08 -4.08 10.39
N VAL A 118 3.41 -2.96 9.74
CA VAL A 118 3.00 -2.65 8.36
C VAL A 118 3.73 -3.57 7.39
N GLU A 119 5.03 -3.80 7.58
CA GLU A 119 5.81 -4.73 6.76
C GLU A 119 5.24 -6.15 6.83
N ASP A 120 4.96 -6.69 8.03
CA ASP A 120 4.36 -8.03 8.20
C ASP A 120 2.99 -8.15 7.52
N ARG A 121 2.11 -7.16 7.72
CA ARG A 121 0.79 -7.15 7.08
C ARG A 121 0.89 -7.04 5.55
N THR A 122 1.85 -6.27 5.05
CA THR A 122 2.07 -6.09 3.62
C THR A 122 2.58 -7.40 3.00
N ALA A 123 3.50 -8.10 3.66
CA ALA A 123 3.97 -9.41 3.24
C ALA A 123 2.83 -10.44 3.20
N LYS A 124 2.00 -10.50 4.25
CA LYS A 124 0.81 -11.38 4.28
C LYS A 124 -0.22 -11.03 3.21
N LEU A 125 -0.45 -9.74 2.97
CA LEU A 125 -1.36 -9.30 1.91
C LEU A 125 -0.83 -9.66 0.52
N GLN A 126 0.47 -9.57 0.30
CA GLN A 126 1.09 -10.01 -0.95
C GLN A 126 0.93 -11.52 -1.13
N GLU A 127 1.18 -12.32 -0.09
CA GLU A 127 0.98 -13.76 -0.11
C GLU A 127 -0.47 -14.14 -0.44
N VAL A 128 -1.45 -13.55 0.27
CA VAL A 128 -2.88 -13.81 0.02
C VAL A 128 -3.30 -13.39 -1.38
N ASN A 129 -2.84 -12.23 -1.88
CA ASN A 129 -3.14 -11.79 -3.24
C ASN A 129 -2.54 -12.73 -4.29
N GLN A 130 -1.32 -13.22 -4.07
CA GLN A 130 -0.68 -14.16 -4.98
C GLN A 130 -1.44 -15.49 -5.01
N ARG A 131 -1.83 -16.01 -3.85
CA ARG A 131 -2.68 -17.20 -3.74
C ARG A 131 -4.05 -17.00 -4.41
N LEU A 132 -4.67 -15.84 -4.23
CA LEU A 132 -5.96 -15.51 -4.86
C LEU A 132 -5.83 -15.48 -6.39
N LYS A 133 -4.71 -14.97 -6.92
CA LYS A 133 -4.40 -14.97 -8.35
C LYS A 133 -4.27 -16.38 -8.90
N GLU A 134 -3.56 -17.27 -8.20
CA GLU A 134 -3.43 -18.68 -8.59
C GLU A 134 -4.76 -19.42 -8.58
N VAL A 135 -5.59 -19.21 -7.55
CA VAL A 135 -6.93 -19.83 -7.47
C VAL A 135 -7.83 -19.34 -8.61
N ASN A 136 -7.84 -18.03 -8.91
CA ASN A 136 -8.61 -17.50 -10.04
C ASN A 136 -8.13 -18.07 -11.38
N GLN A 137 -6.82 -18.24 -11.57
CA GLN A 137 -6.29 -18.86 -12.80
C GLN A 137 -6.75 -20.31 -12.95
N ARG A 138 -6.74 -21.09 -11.86
CA ARG A 138 -7.26 -22.47 -11.87
C ARG A 138 -8.75 -22.51 -12.22
N LEU A 139 -9.54 -21.66 -11.56
CA LEU A 139 -10.98 -21.57 -11.81
C LEU A 139 -11.28 -21.21 -13.26
N ASN A 140 -10.53 -20.27 -13.85
CA ASN A 140 -10.67 -19.92 -15.26
C ASN A 140 -10.33 -21.10 -16.20
N SER A 141 -9.26 -21.84 -15.92
CA SER A 141 -8.90 -23.03 -16.73
C SER A 141 -9.96 -24.14 -16.65
N GLU A 142 -10.53 -24.37 -15.47
CA GLU A 142 -11.65 -25.31 -15.29
C GLU A 142 -12.90 -24.83 -16.04
N ALA A 143 -13.21 -23.54 -15.95
CA ALA A 143 -14.34 -22.95 -16.67
C ALA A 143 -14.18 -23.06 -18.20
N ASP A 144 -12.98 -22.86 -18.74
CA ASP A 144 -12.70 -23.00 -20.17
C ASP A 144 -12.80 -24.46 -20.63
N SER A 145 -12.34 -25.41 -19.81
CA SER A 145 -12.53 -26.84 -20.06
C SER A 145 -14.02 -27.22 -20.09
N ALA A 146 -14.80 -26.72 -19.13
CA ALA A 146 -16.25 -26.94 -19.06
C ALA A 146 -16.98 -26.35 -20.28
N LYS A 147 -16.56 -25.17 -20.77
CA LYS A 147 -17.10 -24.57 -22.00
C LYS A 147 -16.83 -25.45 -23.23
N LEU A 148 -15.63 -26.01 -23.37
CA LEU A 148 -15.28 -26.90 -24.48
C LEU A 148 -16.13 -28.17 -24.47
N VAL A 149 -16.25 -28.83 -23.31
CA VAL A 149 -17.11 -30.02 -23.14
C VAL A 149 -18.55 -29.69 -23.53
N LYS A 150 -19.08 -28.54 -23.09
CA LYS A 150 -20.42 -28.09 -23.47
C LYS A 150 -20.54 -27.86 -24.98
N ALA A 151 -19.56 -27.21 -25.62
CA ALA A 151 -19.58 -26.95 -27.06
C ALA A 151 -19.56 -28.25 -27.88
N ILE A 152 -18.72 -29.22 -27.51
CA ILE A 152 -18.66 -30.54 -28.15
C ILE A 152 -20.00 -31.28 -27.99
N ALA A 153 -20.62 -31.22 -26.81
CA ALA A 153 -21.93 -31.84 -26.57
C ALA A 153 -23.03 -31.23 -27.45
N ILE A 154 -23.03 -29.90 -27.63
CA ILE A 154 -23.95 -29.19 -28.53
C ILE A 154 -23.71 -29.66 -29.98
N ALA A 155 -22.46 -29.62 -30.48
CA ALA A 155 -22.13 -30.00 -31.85
C ALA A 155 -22.34 -31.50 -32.16
N SER A 156 -22.13 -32.38 -31.18
CA SER A 156 -22.40 -33.82 -31.33
C SER A 156 -23.91 -34.10 -31.37
N ASN A 157 -24.71 -33.30 -30.66
CA ASN A 157 -26.16 -33.31 -30.82
C ASN A 157 -26.57 -32.70 -32.18
N GLU A 158 -25.81 -31.76 -32.74
CA GLU A 158 -26.07 -31.22 -34.08
C GLU A 158 -25.92 -32.25 -35.20
N THR A 159 -25.04 -33.26 -35.09
CA THR A 159 -24.94 -34.31 -36.13
C THR A 159 -26.22 -35.13 -36.25
N ARG A 160 -26.93 -35.32 -35.12
CA ARG A 160 -28.28 -35.87 -35.11
C ARG A 160 -29.31 -34.84 -35.58
N ALA A 161 -29.12 -33.58 -35.19
CA ALA A 161 -29.98 -32.48 -35.61
C ALA A 161 -29.88 -32.14 -37.12
N ILE A 162 -28.81 -32.50 -37.84
CA ILE A 162 -28.71 -32.28 -39.30
C ILE A 162 -29.77 -33.11 -40.00
N ASN A 163 -29.89 -34.41 -39.68
CA ASN A 163 -30.95 -35.24 -40.23
C ASN A 163 -32.33 -34.74 -39.80
N ASP A 164 -32.50 -34.29 -38.55
CA ASP A 164 -33.76 -33.72 -38.07
C ASP A 164 -34.10 -32.40 -38.77
N THR A 165 -33.12 -31.54 -39.06
CA THR A 165 -33.30 -30.26 -39.76
C THR A 165 -33.63 -30.47 -41.23
N LEU A 166 -32.97 -31.42 -41.86
CA LEU A 166 -33.22 -31.83 -43.23
C LEU A 166 -34.62 -32.45 -43.38
N TYR A 167 -35.03 -33.30 -42.43
CA TYR A 167 -36.40 -33.81 -42.35
C TYR A 167 -37.41 -32.68 -42.13
N PHE A 168 -37.15 -31.77 -41.20
CA PHE A 168 -38.01 -30.62 -40.92
C PHE A 168 -38.21 -29.73 -42.16
N GLY A 169 -37.15 -29.51 -42.94
CA GLY A 169 -37.21 -28.77 -44.19
C GLY A 169 -38.11 -29.42 -45.23
N ILE A 170 -37.90 -30.71 -45.53
CA ILE A 170 -38.71 -31.43 -46.53
C ILE A 170 -40.16 -31.59 -46.07
N GLU A 171 -40.40 -31.83 -44.78
CA GLU A 171 -41.73 -31.90 -44.20
C GLU A 171 -42.52 -30.61 -44.42
N ARG A 172 -41.92 -29.44 -44.13
CA ARG A 172 -42.54 -28.13 -44.33
C ARG A 172 -42.89 -27.88 -45.80
N VAL A 173 -41.99 -28.21 -46.72
CA VAL A 173 -42.22 -28.04 -48.16
C VAL A 173 -43.35 -28.94 -48.65
N CYS A 174 -43.33 -30.23 -48.30
CA CYS A 174 -44.38 -31.17 -48.70
C CYS A 174 -45.74 -30.80 -48.11
N LYS A 175 -45.80 -30.37 -46.84
CA LYS A 175 -47.05 -29.88 -46.21
C LYS A 175 -47.56 -28.61 -46.88
N PHE A 176 -46.69 -27.65 -47.18
CA PHE A 176 -47.08 -26.41 -47.85
C PHE A 176 -47.60 -26.65 -49.27
N ALA A 177 -46.92 -27.50 -50.05
CA ALA A 177 -47.30 -27.81 -51.42
C ALA A 177 -48.45 -28.83 -51.54
N GLY A 178 -48.86 -29.46 -50.44
CA GLY A 178 -49.86 -30.53 -50.43
C GLY A 178 -49.37 -31.84 -51.06
N TRP A 179 -48.06 -32.05 -51.10
CA TRP A 179 -47.48 -33.25 -51.71
C TRP A 179 -47.54 -34.44 -50.73
N PRO A 180 -48.01 -35.62 -51.18
CA PRO A 180 -48.20 -36.77 -50.32
C PRO A 180 -46.88 -37.48 -49.95
N LEU A 181 -45.78 -37.20 -50.68
CA LEU A 181 -44.49 -37.86 -50.53
C LEU A 181 -43.34 -36.90 -50.90
N GLY A 182 -42.23 -36.97 -50.16
CA GLY A 182 -40.99 -36.27 -50.48
C GLY A 182 -39.78 -37.10 -50.10
N HIS A 183 -38.75 -37.10 -50.96
CA HIS A 183 -37.47 -37.76 -50.72
C HIS A 183 -36.34 -36.75 -50.87
N LEU A 184 -35.47 -36.66 -49.87
CA LEU A 184 -34.33 -35.78 -49.93
C LEU A 184 -33.15 -36.46 -50.64
N TYR A 185 -32.56 -35.77 -51.60
CA TYR A 185 -31.32 -36.17 -52.25
C TYR A 185 -30.21 -35.18 -51.91
N LEU A 186 -29.00 -35.67 -51.70
CA LEU A 186 -27.80 -34.86 -51.50
C LEU A 186 -26.94 -34.86 -52.76
N ALA A 187 -26.25 -33.77 -53.05
CA ALA A 187 -25.27 -33.76 -54.13
C ALA A 187 -24.09 -34.67 -53.78
N ALA A 188 -23.63 -35.48 -54.73
CA ALA A 188 -22.42 -36.28 -54.55
C ALA A 188 -21.18 -35.39 -54.39
N GLU A 189 -20.19 -35.82 -53.60
CA GLU A 189 -18.94 -35.08 -53.39
C GLU A 189 -18.13 -34.86 -54.67
N LYS A 190 -18.36 -35.68 -55.70
CA LYS A 190 -17.78 -35.50 -57.04
C LYS A 190 -18.83 -34.90 -57.99
N PRO A 191 -18.51 -33.80 -58.70
CA PRO A 191 -19.48 -33.12 -59.58
C PRO A 191 -20.12 -34.03 -60.63
N ASP A 192 -19.38 -35.01 -61.15
CA ASP A 192 -19.84 -35.92 -62.21
C ASP A 192 -20.71 -37.08 -61.70
N SER A 193 -20.88 -37.22 -60.37
CA SER A 193 -21.56 -38.35 -59.74
C SER A 193 -23.04 -38.09 -59.41
N GLY A 194 -23.57 -36.91 -59.75
CA GLY A 194 -25.00 -36.61 -59.66
C GLY A 194 -25.55 -36.48 -58.23
N LEU A 195 -26.81 -36.87 -58.04
CA LEU A 195 -27.54 -36.81 -56.77
C LEU A 195 -27.58 -38.19 -56.10
N VAL A 196 -27.30 -38.23 -54.79
CA VAL A 196 -27.32 -39.44 -53.96
C VAL A 196 -28.59 -39.43 -53.09
N PRO A 197 -29.40 -40.51 -53.11
CA PRO A 197 -30.58 -40.63 -52.25
C PRO A 197 -30.19 -40.68 -50.77
N THR A 198 -31.06 -40.18 -49.88
CA THR A 198 -30.85 -40.26 -48.42
C THR A 198 -31.86 -41.19 -47.75
N GLU A 199 -31.71 -41.44 -46.45
CA GLU A 199 -32.73 -42.18 -45.69
C GLU A 199 -33.91 -41.28 -45.22
N ILE A 200 -33.92 -40.00 -45.62
CA ILE A 200 -34.87 -39.00 -45.14
C ILE A 200 -36.08 -38.90 -46.08
N TRP A 201 -37.23 -39.36 -45.60
CA TRP A 201 -38.49 -39.40 -46.33
C TRP A 201 -39.63 -38.72 -45.57
N TYR A 202 -40.39 -37.85 -46.23
CA TYR A 202 -41.68 -37.40 -45.74
C TYR A 202 -42.80 -38.23 -46.39
N VAL A 203 -43.70 -38.78 -45.56
CA VAL A 203 -44.88 -39.55 -46.01
C VAL A 203 -46.13 -38.98 -45.34
N GLY A 204 -47.07 -38.48 -46.13
CA GLY A 204 -48.32 -37.94 -45.61
C GLY A 204 -49.31 -39.00 -45.13
N ASP A 205 -49.28 -40.20 -45.73
CA ASP A 205 -50.18 -41.32 -45.43
C ASP A 205 -49.37 -42.62 -45.23
N PRO A 206 -49.10 -43.02 -43.98
CA PRO A 206 -48.26 -44.18 -43.67
C PRO A 206 -48.77 -45.47 -44.33
N GLY A 207 -47.88 -46.24 -44.98
CA GLY A 207 -48.20 -47.53 -45.61
C GLY A 207 -48.60 -47.46 -47.09
N LYS A 208 -48.97 -46.28 -47.60
CA LYS A 208 -49.43 -46.13 -48.99
C LYS A 208 -48.31 -46.18 -50.04
N PHE A 209 -47.09 -45.79 -49.65
CA PHE A 209 -45.94 -45.64 -50.56
C PHE A 209 -44.76 -46.57 -50.25
N ASP A 210 -44.95 -47.58 -49.40
CA ASP A 210 -43.89 -48.48 -48.94
C ASP A 210 -43.17 -49.22 -50.06
N VAL A 211 -43.91 -49.59 -51.12
CA VAL A 211 -43.34 -50.25 -52.31
C VAL A 211 -42.40 -49.30 -53.06
N PHE A 212 -42.79 -48.03 -53.20
CA PHE A 212 -41.99 -47.02 -53.88
C PHE A 212 -40.71 -46.72 -53.09
N GLN A 213 -40.81 -46.52 -51.77
CA GLN A 213 -39.66 -46.32 -50.90
C GLN A 213 -38.65 -47.46 -50.95
N LYS A 214 -39.10 -48.71 -51.14
CA LYS A 214 -38.22 -49.88 -51.24
C LYS A 214 -37.47 -49.96 -52.57
N ILE A 215 -38.05 -49.46 -53.66
CA ILE A 215 -37.46 -49.54 -55.00
C ILE A 215 -36.48 -48.39 -55.25
N THR A 216 -36.67 -47.24 -54.59
CA THR A 216 -35.89 -46.01 -54.83
C THR A 216 -34.85 -45.70 -53.75
N LYS A 217 -34.46 -46.71 -52.96
CA LYS A 217 -33.36 -46.62 -51.97
C LYS A 217 -32.00 -46.44 -52.62
#